data_AF-A0AAJ1RYB3-F1
#
_entry.id   AF-A0AAJ1RYB3-F1
#
_cell.length_a   1.000
_cell.length_b   1.000
_cell.length_c   1.000
_cell.angle_alpha   90.00
_cell.angle_beta   90.00
_cell.angle_gamma   90.00
#
_symmetry.space_group_name_H-M   'P 1'
#
loop_
_entity.id
_entity.type
_entity.pdbx_description
1 polymer ?
#
loop_
_entity_poly.entity_id
_entity_poly.type
_entity_poly.pdbx_seq_one_letter_code
_entity_poly.pdbx_strand_id
1 'polypeptide(L)'
;PGGTVEGFREWNLGDSVAVQAADAAVGSIRLKEYADITVSGESAAVESYGRSDDRPVVHWLPLEMGREAKLHRPEDGSIISESGLLEDFELEVGKVYQLERVGFAKLEELPENGPASLLWLHR
;
A
#
# COMPACT_ATOMS: atom_id res chain seq x y z
N PRO A 1 3.52 4.33 16.80
CA PRO A 1 2.47 5.37 16.89
C PRO A 1 1.76 5.31 18.25
N GLY A 2 1.54 6.46 18.90
CA GLY A 2 1.09 6.58 20.31
C GLY A 2 -0.37 6.27 20.62
N GLY A 3 -1.12 5.62 19.71
CA GLY A 3 -2.35 4.88 20.01
C GLY A 3 -3.53 5.64 20.63
N THR A 4 -3.58 6.97 20.60
CA THR A 4 -4.64 7.73 21.30
C THR A 4 -5.97 7.85 20.55
N VAL A 5 -6.09 7.29 19.35
CA VAL A 5 -7.37 7.17 18.63
C VAL A 5 -7.44 5.77 18.04
N GLU A 6 -8.32 4.94 18.58
CA GLU A 6 -8.64 3.63 18.01
C GLU A 6 -9.52 3.84 16.78
N GLY A 7 -8.92 3.68 15.60
CA GLY A 7 -9.65 3.49 14.35
C GLY A 7 -9.60 2.01 13.97
N PHE A 8 -10.73 1.45 13.53
CA PHE A 8 -10.77 0.16 12.86
C PHE A 8 -11.43 0.37 11.50
N ARG A 9 -11.04 -0.45 10.53
CA ARG A 9 -11.69 -0.54 9.23
C ARG A 9 -11.87 -2.02 8.90
N GLU A 10 -13.00 -2.33 8.28
CA GLU A 10 -13.26 -3.66 7.76
C GLU A 10 -12.84 -3.72 6.29
N TRP A 11 -12.20 -4.81 5.91
CA TRP A 11 -11.78 -5.06 4.54
C TRP A 11 -12.60 -6.18 3.94
N ASN A 12 -13.17 -5.93 2.76
CA ASN A 12 -13.70 -7.00 1.92
C ASN A 12 -12.53 -7.53 1.07
N LEU A 13 -12.13 -8.78 1.32
CA LEU A 13 -11.16 -9.45 0.46
C LEU A 13 -11.88 -10.06 -0.74
N GLY A 14 -11.57 -9.54 -1.93
CA GLY A 14 -11.74 -10.29 -3.17
C GLY A 14 -10.60 -11.30 -3.39
N ASP A 15 -10.48 -11.80 -4.61
CA ASP A 15 -9.52 -12.85 -4.98
C ASP A 15 -8.10 -12.32 -5.28
N SER A 16 -7.87 -11.01 -5.16
CA SER A 16 -6.62 -10.37 -5.60
C SER A 16 -6.17 -9.24 -4.68
N VAL A 17 -4.85 -9.20 -4.48
CA VAL A 17 -4.17 -8.20 -3.65
C VAL A 17 -3.01 -7.59 -4.42
N ALA A 18 -2.70 -6.33 -4.13
CA ALA A 18 -1.50 -5.65 -4.60
C ALA A 18 -0.41 -5.69 -3.51
N VAL A 19 0.82 -5.93 -3.94
CA VAL A 19 2.06 -5.79 -3.17
C VAL A 19 3.08 -5.02 -4.01
N GLN A 20 4.14 -4.49 -3.41
CA GLN A 20 5.22 -3.89 -4.20
C GLN A 20 5.90 -4.95 -5.06
N ALA A 21 6.23 -4.59 -6.31
CA ALA A 21 6.88 -5.52 -7.25
C ALA A 21 8.20 -6.09 -6.70
N ALA A 22 8.96 -5.29 -5.94
CA ALA A 22 10.19 -5.73 -5.29
C ALA A 22 9.95 -6.81 -4.21
N ASP A 23 8.82 -6.73 -3.50
CA ASP A 23 8.43 -7.71 -2.50
C ASP A 23 7.92 -9.01 -3.17
N ALA A 24 7.16 -8.90 -4.26
CA ALA A 24 6.71 -10.06 -5.04
C ALA A 24 7.89 -10.86 -5.61
N ALA A 25 8.98 -10.19 -6.00
CA ALA A 25 10.18 -10.83 -6.53
C ALA A 25 10.93 -11.70 -5.51
N VAL A 26 10.68 -11.53 -4.20
CA VAL A 26 11.23 -12.41 -3.15
C VAL A 26 10.61 -13.81 -3.20
N GLY A 27 9.38 -13.93 -3.71
CA GLY A 27 8.69 -15.20 -3.89
C GLY A 27 8.08 -15.80 -2.62
N SER A 28 8.61 -15.52 -1.43
CA SER A 28 8.03 -15.96 -0.14
C SER A 28 7.97 -14.79 0.83
N ILE A 29 6.74 -14.38 1.19
CA ILE A 29 6.47 -13.16 1.97
C ILE A 29 5.27 -13.37 2.90
N ARG A 30 5.17 -12.54 3.94
CA ARG A 30 3.99 -12.46 4.82
C ARG A 30 3.25 -11.16 4.55
N LEU A 31 1.97 -11.27 4.19
CA LEU A 31 1.04 -10.14 4.16
C LEU A 31 0.80 -9.70 5.61
N LYS A 32 1.15 -8.44 5.93
CA LYS A 32 1.01 -7.87 7.28
C LYS A 32 -0.38 -8.16 7.83
N GLU A 33 -0.43 -8.69 9.05
CA GLU A 33 -1.67 -9.01 9.79
C GLU A 33 -2.61 -10.03 9.13
N TYR A 34 -2.19 -10.73 8.06
CA TYR A 34 -3.07 -11.66 7.34
C TYR A 34 -2.50 -13.07 7.14
N ALA A 35 -1.57 -13.27 6.20
CA ALA A 35 -1.15 -14.62 5.81
C ALA A 35 0.28 -14.69 5.27
N ASP A 36 0.92 -15.84 5.49
CA ASP A 36 2.12 -16.28 4.81
C ASP A 36 1.74 -16.80 3.42
N ILE A 37 2.40 -16.29 2.38
CA ILE A 37 2.13 -16.66 0.99
C ILE A 37 3.42 -16.99 0.24
N THR A 38 3.28 -17.80 -0.81
CA THR A 38 4.30 -18.01 -1.83
C THR A 38 3.79 -17.52 -3.18
N VAL A 39 4.55 -16.62 -3.81
CA VAL A 39 4.23 -15.93 -5.06
C VAL A 39 4.89 -16.66 -6.23
N SER A 40 4.11 -16.88 -7.29
CA SER A 40 4.55 -17.47 -8.55
C SER A 40 3.92 -16.69 -9.71
N GLY A 41 4.68 -15.73 -10.26
CA GLY A 41 4.16 -14.81 -11.27
C GLY A 41 3.09 -13.91 -10.67
N GLU A 42 1.91 -13.88 -11.30
CA GLU A 42 0.74 -13.09 -10.83
C GLU A 42 -0.17 -13.88 -9.87
N SER A 43 0.18 -15.12 -9.54
CA SER A 43 -0.56 -15.96 -8.60
C SER A 43 0.16 -16.10 -7.27
N ALA A 44 -0.59 -16.29 -6.20
CA ALA A 44 -0.03 -16.59 -4.88
C ALA A 44 -0.83 -17.72 -4.22
N ALA A 45 -0.12 -18.60 -3.50
CA ALA A 45 -0.72 -19.62 -2.66
C ALA A 45 -0.59 -19.22 -1.20
N VAL A 46 -1.70 -19.32 -0.45
CA VAL A 46 -1.69 -19.16 1.01
C VAL A 46 -1.10 -20.43 1.63
N GLU A 47 -0.05 -20.27 2.43
CA GLU A 47 0.58 -21.37 3.14
C GLU A 47 0.08 -21.48 4.59
N SER A 48 -0.11 -20.32 5.24
CA SER A 48 -0.56 -20.26 6.63
C SER A 48 -1.16 -18.89 6.95
N TYR A 49 -2.25 -18.85 7.70
CA TYR A 49 -2.79 -17.60 8.25
C TYR A 49 -1.97 -17.12 9.48
N GLY A 50 -1.50 -18.06 10.30
CA GLY A 50 -0.55 -17.76 11.38
C GLY A 50 0.86 -17.50 10.82
N ARG A 51 1.68 -16.73 11.54
CA ARG A 51 3.11 -16.59 11.19
C ARG A 51 3.81 -17.92 11.44
N SER A 52 4.40 -18.49 10.40
CA SER A 52 5.06 -19.80 10.44
C SER A 52 6.59 -19.72 10.53
N ASP A 53 7.19 -18.61 10.05
CA ASP A 53 8.64 -18.40 10.02
C ASP A 53 9.01 -16.90 10.06
N ASP A 54 10.26 -16.59 9.67
CA ASP A 54 10.82 -15.23 9.65
C ASP A 54 10.86 -14.59 8.25
N ARG A 55 10.00 -15.05 7.32
CA ARG A 55 9.88 -14.41 6.01
C ARG A 55 9.53 -12.91 6.12
N PRO A 56 9.93 -12.08 5.15
CA PRO A 56 9.68 -10.64 5.20
C PRO A 56 8.19 -10.31 5.32
N VAL A 57 7.84 -9.42 6.24
CA VAL A 57 6.49 -8.87 6.37
C VAL A 57 6.33 -7.66 5.45
N VAL A 58 5.30 -7.69 4.61
CA VAL A 58 5.07 -6.68 3.58
C VAL A 58 3.70 -6.02 3.74
N HIS A 59 3.63 -4.76 3.34
CA HIS A 59 2.35 -4.07 3.20
C HIS A 59 1.67 -4.55 1.93
N TRP A 60 0.35 -4.48 1.92
CA TRP A 60 -0.47 -4.98 0.83
C TRP A 60 -1.83 -4.29 0.86
N LEU A 61 -2.57 -4.39 -0.24
CA LEU A 61 -3.91 -3.81 -0.37
C LEU A 61 -4.81 -4.75 -1.18
N PRO A 62 -6.04 -5.06 -0.72
CA PRO A 62 -7.04 -5.70 -1.59
C PRO A 62 -7.31 -4.81 -2.81
N LEU A 63 -7.30 -5.38 -4.03
CA LEU A 63 -7.46 -4.56 -5.24
C LEU A 63 -8.79 -3.80 -5.26
N GLU A 64 -9.86 -4.39 -4.72
CA GLU A 64 -11.20 -3.79 -4.63
C GLU A 64 -11.26 -2.57 -3.69
N MET A 65 -10.28 -2.43 -2.80
CA MET A 65 -10.17 -1.31 -1.87
C MET A 65 -9.11 -0.30 -2.31
N GLY A 66 -8.54 -0.49 -3.50
CA GLY A 66 -7.53 0.38 -4.06
C GLY A 66 -8.09 1.31 -5.12
N ARG A 67 -7.53 2.51 -5.16
CA ARG A 67 -7.63 3.43 -6.30
C ARG A 67 -6.26 3.73 -6.87
N GLU A 68 -6.21 4.02 -8.15
CA GLU A 68 -4.98 4.50 -8.77
C GLU A 68 -4.47 5.78 -8.09
N ALA A 69 -3.16 5.91 -8.00
CA ALA A 69 -2.50 7.06 -7.42
C ALA A 69 -1.19 7.39 -8.15
N LYS A 70 -0.79 8.66 -8.08
CA LYS A 70 0.53 9.14 -8.49
C LYS A 70 1.19 9.84 -7.31
N LEU A 71 2.38 9.37 -6.95
CA LEU A 71 3.22 10.01 -5.94
C LEU A 71 4.27 10.88 -6.64
N HIS A 72 4.26 12.17 -6.36
CA HIS A 72 5.22 13.14 -6.85
C HIS A 72 6.32 13.33 -5.80
N ARG A 73 7.57 13.07 -6.17
CA ARG A 73 8.73 13.25 -5.28
C ARG A 73 9.84 14.07 -5.93
N PRO A 74 10.53 14.94 -5.18
CA PRO A 74 11.70 15.62 -5.67
C PRO A 74 12.86 14.63 -5.81
N GLU A 75 13.55 14.64 -6.94
CA GLU A 75 14.75 13.87 -7.20
C GLU A 75 15.71 14.70 -8.08
N ASP A 76 16.92 14.94 -7.58
CA ASP A 76 18.01 15.65 -8.29
C ASP A 76 17.60 16.97 -8.96
N GLY A 77 16.81 17.79 -8.26
CA GLY A 77 16.35 19.10 -8.76
C GLY A 77 15.20 19.03 -9.77
N SER A 78 14.64 17.83 -9.98
CA SER A 78 13.44 17.59 -10.77
C SER A 78 12.32 17.00 -9.90
N ILE A 79 11.10 16.96 -10.43
CA ILE A 79 9.98 16.22 -9.82
C ILE A 79 9.75 14.98 -10.67
N ILE A 80 9.84 13.82 -10.05
CA ILE A 80 9.45 12.56 -10.67
C ILE A 80 8.08 12.12 -10.14
N SER A 81 7.38 11.32 -10.94
CA SER A 81 6.03 10.83 -10.61
C SER A 81 6.00 9.32 -10.74
N GLU A 82 5.56 8.64 -9.69
CA GLU A 82 5.47 7.18 -9.62
C GLU A 82 3.99 6.78 -9.53
N SER A 83 3.53 5.95 -10.46
CA SER A 83 2.19 5.37 -10.42
C SER A 83 2.10 4.22 -9.42
N GLY A 84 0.99 4.12 -8.72
CA GLY A 84 0.73 3.04 -7.77
C GLY A 84 -0.74 2.92 -7.39
N LEU A 85 -0.99 2.21 -6.29
CA LEU A 85 -2.31 1.98 -5.74
C LEU A 85 -2.36 2.55 -4.31
N LEU A 86 -3.43 3.26 -3.99
CA LEU A 86 -3.70 3.85 -2.68
C LEU A 86 -5.00 3.26 -2.12
N GLU A 87 -5.06 3.02 -0.82
CA GLU A 87 -6.30 2.64 -0.16
C GLU A 87 -7.36 3.74 -0.28
N ASP A 88 -8.52 3.41 -0.85
CA ASP A 88 -9.62 4.34 -1.08
C ASP A 88 -10.59 4.37 0.11
N PHE A 89 -10.07 4.77 1.27
CA PHE A 89 -10.85 4.85 2.51
C PHE A 89 -10.64 6.21 3.18
N GLU A 90 -11.73 6.97 3.35
CA GLU A 90 -11.76 8.27 4.04
C GLU A 90 -10.63 9.24 3.64
N LEU A 91 -10.33 9.28 2.34
CA LEU A 91 -9.34 10.18 1.77
C LEU A 91 -9.87 11.62 1.74
N GLU A 92 -9.07 12.57 2.21
CA GLU A 92 -9.41 13.99 2.26
C GLU A 92 -8.26 14.83 1.70
N VAL A 93 -8.57 15.64 0.70
CA VAL A 93 -7.62 16.56 0.08
C VAL A 93 -7.04 17.52 1.12
N GLY A 94 -5.72 17.70 1.10
CA GLY A 94 -4.97 18.50 2.04
C GLY A 94 -4.45 17.72 3.26
N LYS A 95 -4.97 16.51 3.55
CA LYS A 95 -4.44 15.68 4.64
C LYS A 95 -3.11 15.03 4.29
N VAL A 96 -2.30 14.84 5.33
CA VAL A 96 -1.03 14.10 5.28
C VAL A 96 -1.26 12.68 5.77
N TYR A 97 -0.83 11.71 4.97
CA TYR A 97 -0.94 10.28 5.23
C TYR A 97 0.45 9.67 5.41
N GLN A 98 0.57 8.71 6.33
CA GLN A 98 1.73 7.85 6.44
C GLN A 98 1.54 6.63 5.54
N LEU A 99 2.30 6.58 4.45
CA LEU A 99 2.37 5.43 3.54
C LEU A 99 3.42 4.46 4.07
N GLU A 100 2.98 3.29 4.54
CA GLU A 100 3.88 2.30 5.15
C GLU A 100 5.06 1.95 4.23
N ARG A 101 6.27 1.94 4.79
CA ARG A 101 7.55 1.69 4.08
C ARG A 101 7.93 2.71 2.98
N VAL A 102 7.04 3.63 2.60
CA VAL A 102 7.26 4.69 1.60
C VAL A 102 7.60 6.03 2.24
N GLY A 103 6.83 6.49 3.23
CA GLY A 103 7.02 7.77 3.91
C GLY A 103 5.72 8.54 4.10
N PHE A 104 5.81 9.84 4.38
CA PHE A 104 4.67 10.74 4.52
C PHE A 104 4.39 11.47 3.21
N ALA A 105 3.12 11.58 2.84
CA ALA A 105 2.69 12.30 1.64
C ALA A 105 1.39 13.06 1.91
N LYS A 106 1.23 14.23 1.28
CA LYS A 106 0.00 15.02 1.32
C LYS A 106 -0.85 14.68 0.09
N LEU A 107 -2.14 14.43 0.29
CA LEU A 107 -3.09 14.28 -0.81
C LEU A 107 -3.42 15.66 -1.38
N GLU A 108 -3.08 15.92 -2.64
CA GLU A 108 -3.32 17.21 -3.32
C GLU A 108 -4.61 17.18 -4.13
N GLU A 109 -4.89 16.07 -4.81
CA GLU A 109 -6.08 15.93 -5.65
C GLU A 109 -6.70 14.54 -5.50
N LEU A 110 -8.03 14.51 -5.47
CA LEU A 110 -8.84 13.29 -5.41
C LEU A 110 -10.00 13.39 -6.40
N PRO A 111 -9.75 13.24 -7.72
CA PRO A 111 -10.81 13.34 -8.71
C PRO A 111 -11.79 12.16 -8.59
N GLU A 112 -13.05 12.37 -9.01
CA GLU A 112 -14.04 11.29 -9.08
C GLU A 112 -13.59 10.18 -10.04
N ASN A 113 -12.93 10.56 -11.14
CA ASN A 113 -12.37 9.65 -12.13
C ASN A 113 -10.87 9.91 -12.30
N GLY A 114 -10.07 8.85 -12.19
CA GLY A 114 -8.63 8.90 -12.36
C GLY A 114 -7.82 8.88 -11.06
N PRO A 115 -6.49 8.99 -11.18
CA PRO A 115 -5.59 8.74 -10.07
C PRO A 115 -5.65 9.86 -9.01
N ALA A 116 -5.54 9.48 -7.75
CA ALA A 116 -5.23 10.41 -6.67
C ALA A 116 -3.83 11.01 -6.88
N SER A 117 -3.64 12.28 -6.57
CA SER A 117 -2.35 12.96 -6.67
C SER A 117 -1.79 13.21 -5.28
N LEU A 118 -0.59 12.68 -5.01
CA LEU A 118 0.09 12.84 -3.73
C LEU A 118 1.43 13.56 -3.91
N LEU A 119 1.72 14.47 -2.99
CA LEU A 119 3.02 15.11 -2.87
C LEU A 119 3.80 14.46 -1.72
N TRP A 120 4.92 13.82 -2.03
CA TRP A 120 5.81 13.24 -1.01
C TRP A 120 6.46 14.33 -0.16
N LEU A 121 6.58 14.09 1.14
CA LEU A 121 7.12 15.05 2.11
C LEU A 121 8.48 14.62 2.66
N HIS A 122 8.51 13.49 3.36
CA HIS A 122 9.72 12.92 3.95
C HIS A 122 9.49 11.45 4.31
N ARG A 123 10.58 10.74 4.62
CA ARG A 123 10.52 9.38 5.18
C ARG A 123 10.45 9.41 6.70
#